data_AF-A0A1H6F138-F1
#
_entry.id   AF-A0A1H6F138-F1
#
_cell.length_a   1.000
_cell.length_b   1.000
_cell.length_c   1.000
_cell.angle_alpha   90.00
_cell.angle_beta   90.00
_cell.angle_gamma   90.00
#
_symmetry.space_group_name_H-M   'P 1'
#
loop_
_entity.id
_entity.type
_entity.pdbx_description
1 polymer ?
#
loop_
_entity_poly.entity_id
_entity_poly.type
_entity_poly.pdbx_seq_one_letter_code
_entity_poly.pdbx_strand_id
1 'polypeptide(L)'
;MPDVSRYMVIALLALLMTGCGTAAKTAPEVAGYVRAYLQAHPDVKRVAKQGAQSATVVTKGQDLDISADLSEGLSGRLIRTSGGAYMRMLGEEVAPGKAWDKITDEHEPYHLLGIDAVAGQGLALVNSHHVHEMLAVRGQVSGPADDGGLDRYTVAIDVRAALDRLDLGAFLEVYDPLPFLQETEDEYGRVRAGDRAAQARLRGELLKEFGARATYELWLDGQGRPMRQRLTAKAPAEITFSDWGTTAVAAPPADQVRVLGK
;
A
#
# COMPACT_ATOMS: atom_id res chain seq x y z
N MET A 1 32.18 -10.32 54.93
CA MET A 1 31.10 -10.75 54.01
C MET A 1 31.02 -9.72 52.89
N PRO A 2 31.45 -10.04 51.67
CA PRO A 2 31.51 -9.06 50.59
C PRO A 2 30.13 -8.89 49.93
N ASP A 3 29.60 -7.68 50.08
CA ASP A 3 28.80 -6.87 49.17
C ASP A 3 28.09 -7.58 47.98
N VAL A 4 27.11 -8.43 48.29
CA VAL A 4 26.19 -9.06 47.32
C VAL A 4 25.35 -8.00 46.57
N SER A 5 25.21 -6.81 47.14
CA SER A 5 24.35 -5.74 46.60
C SER A 5 24.93 -5.09 45.34
N ARG A 6 26.27 -5.03 45.19
CA ARG A 6 26.91 -4.42 44.01
C ARG A 6 26.90 -5.32 42.79
N TYR A 7 26.98 -6.65 42.97
CA TYR A 7 26.94 -7.60 41.86
C TYR A 7 25.54 -7.78 41.29
N MET A 8 24.48 -7.63 42.11
CA MET A 8 23.10 -7.65 41.60
C MET A 8 22.78 -6.45 40.72
N VAL A 9 23.28 -5.26 41.06
CA VAL A 9 23.05 -4.04 40.26
C VAL A 9 23.80 -4.11 38.94
N ILE A 10 25.02 -4.68 38.91
CA ILE A 10 25.77 -4.89 37.66
C ILE A 10 25.12 -5.98 36.79
N ALA A 11 24.58 -7.05 37.40
CA ALA A 11 23.84 -8.07 36.66
C ALA A 11 22.51 -7.54 36.08
N LEU A 12 21.82 -6.64 36.80
CA LEU A 12 20.59 -5.99 36.32
C LEU A 12 20.88 -4.97 35.21
N LEU A 13 21.99 -4.23 35.30
CA LEU A 13 22.45 -3.32 34.24
C LEU A 13 22.97 -4.08 33.01
N ALA A 14 23.58 -5.26 33.19
CA ALA A 14 23.95 -6.14 32.08
C ALA A 14 22.72 -6.79 31.41
N LEU A 15 21.63 -7.08 32.15
CA LEU A 15 20.35 -7.55 31.60
C LEU A 15 19.50 -6.43 30.96
N LEU A 16 19.77 -5.16 31.27
CA LEU A 16 19.16 -4.02 30.57
C LEU A 16 20.00 -3.54 29.38
N MET A 17 21.23 -4.07 29.24
CA MET A 17 22.16 -3.82 28.13
C MET A 17 22.30 -5.04 27.21
N THR A 18 21.56 -6.13 27.45
CA THR A 18 21.23 -7.10 26.40
C THR A 18 20.31 -6.36 25.44
N GLY A 19 20.87 -6.00 24.28
CA GLY A 19 20.32 -5.00 23.38
C GLY A 19 18.85 -5.20 23.01
N CYS A 20 18.28 -4.15 22.43
CA CYS A 20 17.19 -4.27 21.46
C CYS A 20 17.65 -5.22 20.34
N GLY A 21 17.67 -6.52 20.65
CA GLY A 21 17.87 -7.57 19.69
C GLY A 21 16.70 -7.48 18.73
N THR A 22 17.03 -7.41 17.45
CA THR A 22 16.09 -7.42 16.34
C THR A 22 15.39 -8.79 16.38
N ALA A 23 14.32 -8.85 17.18
CA ALA A 23 13.70 -10.10 17.58
C ALA A 23 13.14 -10.81 16.35
N ALA A 24 13.33 -12.13 16.30
CA ALA A 24 12.75 -12.96 15.25
C ALA A 24 11.23 -12.74 15.21
N LYS A 25 10.73 -12.26 14.07
CA LYS A 25 9.29 -12.05 13.82
C LYS A 25 8.72 -13.28 13.12
N THR A 26 7.48 -13.63 13.44
CA THR A 26 6.69 -14.63 12.73
C THR A 26 6.19 -14.08 11.38
N ALA A 27 5.77 -14.96 10.47
CA ALA A 27 5.21 -14.52 9.18
C ALA A 27 3.98 -13.60 9.33
N PRO A 28 3.01 -13.85 10.24
CA PRO A 28 1.91 -12.92 10.50
C PRO A 28 2.36 -11.55 11.01
N GLU A 29 3.37 -11.50 11.89
CA GLU A 29 3.90 -10.24 12.41
C GLU A 29 4.59 -9.43 11.31
N VAL A 30 5.35 -10.07 10.42
CA VAL A 30 5.98 -9.41 9.27
C VAL A 30 4.92 -8.94 8.27
N ALA A 31 3.97 -9.81 7.92
CA ALA A 31 2.91 -9.51 6.96
C ALA A 31 2.01 -8.34 7.41
N GLY A 32 1.60 -8.34 8.68
CA GLY A 32 0.72 -7.30 9.24
C GLY A 32 1.43 -6.02 9.68
N TYR A 33 2.76 -5.97 9.62
CA TYR A 33 3.56 -4.89 10.19
C TYR A 33 3.20 -3.54 9.61
N VAL A 34 3.18 -3.44 8.28
CA VAL A 34 2.92 -2.18 7.56
C VAL A 34 1.53 -1.64 7.89
N ARG A 35 0.50 -2.50 7.91
CA ARG A 35 -0.87 -2.09 8.25
C ARG A 35 -0.92 -1.51 9.68
N ALA A 36 -0.37 -2.23 10.65
CA ALA A 36 -0.34 -1.77 12.04
C ALA A 36 0.42 -0.45 12.18
N TYR A 37 1.55 -0.31 11.48
CA TYR A 37 2.37 0.89 11.52
C TYR A 37 1.65 2.10 10.90
N LEU A 38 0.99 1.92 9.76
CA LEU A 38 0.19 2.96 9.09
C LEU A 38 -1.01 3.42 9.92
N GLN A 39 -1.66 2.51 10.65
CA GLN A 39 -2.75 2.86 11.57
C GLN A 39 -2.27 3.76 12.71
N ALA A 40 -1.07 3.49 13.24
CA ALA A 40 -0.47 4.30 14.30
C ALA A 40 0.15 5.61 13.79
N HIS A 41 0.59 5.63 12.53
CA HIS A 41 1.31 6.76 11.90
C HIS A 41 0.70 7.08 10.51
N PRO A 42 -0.50 7.66 10.46
CA PRO A 42 -1.21 7.85 9.20
C PRO A 42 -0.56 8.92 8.29
N ASP A 43 0.26 9.82 8.83
CA ASP A 43 0.96 10.87 8.08
C ASP A 43 2.22 10.31 7.42
N VAL A 44 2.17 10.04 6.12
CA VAL A 44 3.28 9.40 5.40
C VAL A 44 3.20 9.65 3.90
N LYS A 45 4.36 9.65 3.23
CA LYS A 45 4.46 9.52 1.78
C LYS A 45 4.73 8.07 1.42
N ARG A 46 3.93 7.53 0.51
CA ARG A 46 4.03 6.18 -0.02
C ARG A 46 4.21 6.24 -1.52
N VAL A 47 5.20 5.55 -2.06
CA VAL A 47 5.43 5.45 -3.51
C VAL A 47 5.39 3.98 -3.90
N ALA A 48 4.44 3.60 -4.74
CA ALA A 48 4.29 2.26 -5.26
C ALA A 48 4.71 2.17 -6.73
N LYS A 49 5.31 1.04 -7.10
CA LYS A 49 5.72 0.72 -8.47
C LYS A 49 5.39 -0.72 -8.82
N GLN A 50 4.83 -0.94 -10.01
CA GLN A 50 4.57 -2.26 -10.59
C GLN A 50 4.74 -2.19 -12.10
N GLY A 51 5.83 -2.77 -12.62
CA GLY A 51 6.17 -2.64 -14.05
C GLY A 51 6.37 -1.18 -14.46
N ALA A 52 5.62 -0.73 -15.48
CA ALA A 52 5.62 0.66 -15.95
C ALA A 52 4.69 1.58 -15.13
N GLN A 53 3.85 1.02 -14.26
CA GLN A 53 2.90 1.79 -13.46
C GLN A 53 3.55 2.27 -12.17
N SER A 54 3.17 3.47 -11.74
CA SER A 54 3.58 4.03 -10.46
C SER A 54 2.52 4.92 -9.85
N ALA A 55 2.50 4.98 -8.53
CA ALA A 55 1.62 5.87 -7.79
C ALA A 55 2.35 6.43 -6.57
N THR A 56 2.04 7.67 -6.22
CA THR A 56 2.48 8.32 -4.99
C THR A 56 1.24 8.78 -4.24
N VAL A 57 1.18 8.47 -2.96
CA VAL A 57 0.15 8.95 -2.05
C VAL A 57 0.83 9.64 -0.87
N VAL A 58 0.47 10.89 -0.62
CA VAL A 58 0.88 11.67 0.54
C VAL A 58 -0.34 11.91 1.41
N THR A 59 -0.27 11.55 2.69
CA THR A 59 -1.33 11.77 3.68
C THR A 59 -0.88 12.73 4.76
N LYS A 60 -1.75 13.68 5.14
CA LYS A 60 -1.53 14.59 6.28
C LYS A 60 -2.86 14.86 6.99
N GLY A 61 -3.08 14.22 8.14
CA GLY A 61 -4.38 14.27 8.82
C GLY A 61 -5.49 13.74 7.90
N GLN A 62 -6.44 14.61 7.54
CA GLN A 62 -7.51 14.28 6.58
C GLN A 62 -7.17 14.65 5.13
N ASP A 63 -6.06 15.38 4.92
CA ASP A 63 -5.66 15.82 3.59
C ASP A 63 -4.89 14.70 2.87
N LEU A 64 -5.06 14.65 1.55
CA LEU A 64 -4.59 13.58 0.68
C LEU A 64 -4.11 14.14 -0.66
N ASP A 65 -2.99 13.64 -1.14
CA ASP A 65 -2.46 13.95 -2.47
C ASP A 65 -2.06 12.64 -3.14
N ILE A 66 -2.77 12.29 -4.21
CA ILE A 66 -2.56 11.08 -4.99
C ILE A 66 -2.07 11.52 -6.37
N SER A 67 -0.93 11.01 -6.82
CA SER A 67 -0.51 11.10 -8.22
C SER A 67 -0.23 9.71 -8.76
N ALA A 68 -0.71 9.40 -9.96
CA ALA A 68 -0.48 8.10 -10.61
C ALA A 68 -0.08 8.27 -12.07
N ASP A 69 0.76 7.35 -12.52
CA ASP A 69 1.10 7.09 -13.91
C ASP A 69 0.83 5.60 -14.16
N LEU A 70 -0.21 5.31 -14.94
CA LEU A 70 -0.79 3.98 -15.08
C LEU A 70 -0.42 3.35 -16.43
N SER A 71 0.67 3.83 -17.05
CA SER A 71 1.13 3.47 -18.40
C SER A 71 0.16 3.92 -19.51
N GLU A 72 0.58 3.77 -20.77
CA GLU A 72 -0.19 4.18 -21.97
C GLU A 72 -0.61 5.67 -22.00
N GLY A 73 0.11 6.52 -21.26
CA GLY A 73 -0.16 7.95 -21.18
C GLY A 73 -1.26 8.33 -20.18
N LEU A 74 -1.89 7.35 -19.52
CA LEU A 74 -2.91 7.61 -18.52
C LEU A 74 -2.26 8.02 -17.19
N SER A 75 -2.27 9.30 -16.90
CA SER A 75 -1.63 9.83 -15.69
C SER A 75 -2.34 11.06 -15.15
N GLY A 76 -2.38 11.19 -13.84
CA GLY A 76 -3.20 12.21 -13.20
C GLY A 76 -2.89 12.37 -11.72
N ARG A 77 -3.49 13.41 -11.14
CA ARG A 77 -3.31 13.79 -9.74
C ARG A 77 -4.62 14.28 -9.14
N LEU A 78 -4.91 13.81 -7.93
CA LEU A 78 -6.03 14.21 -7.09
C LEU A 78 -5.49 14.76 -5.78
N ILE A 79 -5.84 15.99 -5.44
CA ILE A 79 -5.56 16.61 -4.14
C ILE A 79 -6.88 16.80 -3.43
N ARG A 80 -7.00 16.30 -2.21
CA ARG A 80 -8.11 16.57 -1.29
C ARG A 80 -7.56 17.31 -0.08
N THR A 81 -8.12 18.48 0.19
CA THR A 81 -7.85 19.25 1.42
C THR A 81 -9.15 19.63 2.08
N SER A 82 -9.08 20.21 3.29
CA SER A 82 -10.25 20.85 3.92
C SER A 82 -10.94 21.92 3.06
N GLY A 83 -10.26 22.48 2.05
CA GLY A 83 -10.80 23.52 1.16
C GLY A 83 -11.51 22.99 -0.10
N GLY A 84 -11.41 21.69 -0.36
CA GLY A 84 -12.03 21.01 -1.50
C GLY A 84 -11.15 19.94 -2.13
N ALA A 85 -11.67 19.34 -3.19
CA ALA A 85 -10.93 18.39 -4.01
C ALA A 85 -10.56 19.01 -5.35
N TYR A 86 -9.36 18.70 -5.84
CA TYR A 86 -8.78 19.26 -7.05
C TYR A 86 -8.19 18.13 -7.87
N MET A 87 -8.40 18.20 -9.17
CA MET A 87 -7.96 17.16 -10.09
C MET A 87 -7.21 17.72 -11.30
N ARG A 88 -6.27 16.93 -11.81
CA ARG A 88 -5.47 17.25 -12.98
C ARG A 88 -5.08 15.98 -13.72
N MET A 89 -5.28 15.95 -15.04
CA MET A 89 -4.55 15.02 -15.93
C MET A 89 -3.17 15.59 -16.25
N LEU A 90 -2.13 14.77 -16.23
CA LEU A 90 -0.79 15.25 -16.60
C LEU A 90 -0.71 15.44 -18.12
N GLY A 91 -0.08 16.53 -18.55
CA GLY A 91 0.05 16.87 -19.98
C GLY A 91 -1.11 17.67 -20.57
N GLU A 92 -2.19 17.90 -19.82
CA GLU A 92 -3.39 18.60 -20.32
C GLU A 92 -3.71 19.83 -19.47
N GLU A 93 -4.12 20.92 -20.14
CA GLU A 93 -4.78 22.05 -19.50
C GLU A 93 -6.30 21.82 -19.53
N VAL A 94 -6.99 22.17 -18.43
CA VAL A 94 -8.46 22.08 -18.35
C VAL A 94 -9.13 23.34 -18.91
N ALA A 95 -8.38 24.45 -19.00
CA ALA A 95 -8.69 25.69 -19.70
C ALA A 95 -7.39 26.52 -19.85
N PRO A 96 -7.34 27.56 -20.70
CA PRO A 96 -6.11 28.34 -20.91
C PRO A 96 -5.46 28.83 -19.60
N GLY A 97 -4.25 28.36 -19.32
CA GLY A 97 -3.50 28.69 -18.10
C GLY A 97 -4.04 28.03 -16.81
N LYS A 98 -4.99 27.11 -16.94
CA LYS A 98 -5.59 26.34 -15.83
C LYS A 98 -5.24 24.88 -15.99
N ALA A 99 -4.46 24.36 -15.04
CA ALA A 99 -4.05 22.95 -15.00
C ALA A 99 -4.91 22.10 -14.07
N TRP A 100 -5.78 22.72 -13.27
CA TRP A 100 -6.55 22.05 -12.22
C TRP A 100 -8.04 22.37 -12.33
N ASP A 101 -8.86 21.34 -12.17
CA ASP A 101 -10.29 21.50 -11.90
C ASP A 101 -10.58 21.36 -10.42
N LYS A 102 -11.42 22.25 -9.86
CA LYS A 102 -12.01 22.06 -8.54
C LYS A 102 -13.28 21.21 -8.68
N ILE A 103 -13.34 20.10 -7.93
CA ILE A 103 -14.53 19.24 -7.87
C ILE A 103 -15.64 19.97 -7.13
N THR A 104 -16.83 20.03 -7.72
CA THR A 104 -18.04 20.64 -7.17
C THR A 104 -19.22 19.68 -7.34
N ASP A 105 -20.24 19.82 -6.49
CA ASP A 105 -21.42 18.93 -6.45
C ASP A 105 -22.18 18.86 -7.79
N GLU A 106 -22.07 19.89 -8.64
CA GLU A 106 -22.83 20.01 -9.90
C GLU A 106 -22.14 19.29 -11.08
N HIS A 107 -20.88 18.88 -10.96
CA HIS A 107 -20.04 18.42 -12.08
C HIS A 107 -19.47 16.99 -11.91
N GLU A 108 -19.99 16.23 -10.94
CA GLU A 108 -19.56 14.86 -10.64
C GLU A 108 -19.52 13.92 -11.88
N PRO A 109 -20.54 13.74 -12.73
CA PRO A 109 -20.60 12.51 -13.54
C PRO A 109 -19.57 12.40 -14.70
N TYR A 110 -19.08 13.51 -15.27
CA TYR A 110 -18.26 13.46 -16.50
C TYR A 110 -16.74 13.50 -16.28
N HIS A 111 -16.27 14.05 -15.16
CA HIS A 111 -14.85 14.10 -14.80
C HIS A 111 -14.43 13.00 -13.81
N LEU A 112 -15.38 12.44 -13.04
CA LEU A 112 -15.09 11.38 -12.06
C LEU A 112 -14.67 10.06 -12.75
N LEU A 113 -15.24 9.67 -13.89
CA LEU A 113 -14.90 8.37 -14.51
C LEU A 113 -13.43 8.23 -14.91
N GLY A 114 -12.78 9.31 -15.38
CA GLY A 114 -11.36 9.26 -15.76
C GLY A 114 -10.44 9.42 -14.56
N ILE A 115 -10.59 10.51 -13.81
CA ILE A 115 -9.64 10.85 -12.74
C ILE A 115 -9.87 10.02 -11.49
N ASP A 116 -11.11 9.66 -11.12
CA ASP A 116 -11.29 8.71 -10.01
C ASP A 116 -10.86 7.31 -10.40
N ALA A 117 -10.94 6.92 -11.68
CA ALA A 117 -10.29 5.68 -12.11
C ALA A 117 -8.78 5.76 -11.93
N VAL A 118 -8.14 6.87 -12.33
CA VAL A 118 -6.68 7.05 -12.16
C VAL A 118 -6.29 7.10 -10.68
N ALA A 119 -6.97 7.92 -9.88
CA ALA A 119 -6.70 8.06 -8.46
C ALA A 119 -7.06 6.79 -7.68
N GLY A 120 -8.14 6.11 -8.06
CA GLY A 120 -8.57 4.83 -7.51
C GLY A 120 -7.57 3.73 -7.79
N GLN A 121 -7.12 3.57 -9.03
CA GLN A 121 -6.06 2.62 -9.38
C GLN A 121 -4.72 2.98 -8.72
N GLY A 122 -4.37 4.27 -8.66
CA GLY A 122 -3.18 4.72 -7.93
C GLY A 122 -3.24 4.40 -6.43
N LEU A 123 -4.41 4.57 -5.81
CA LEU A 123 -4.63 4.21 -4.42
C LEU A 123 -4.61 2.69 -4.21
N ALA A 124 -5.19 1.91 -5.12
CA ALA A 124 -5.13 0.45 -5.12
C ALA A 124 -3.68 -0.03 -5.20
N LEU A 125 -2.85 0.58 -6.05
CA LEU A 125 -1.44 0.25 -6.18
C LEU A 125 -0.67 0.49 -4.87
N VAL A 126 -0.91 1.62 -4.19
CA VAL A 126 -0.30 1.91 -2.87
C VAL A 126 -0.89 1.06 -1.74
N ASN A 127 -2.17 0.69 -1.83
CA ASN A 127 -2.86 -0.13 -0.85
C ASN A 127 -2.70 -1.65 -1.09
N SER A 128 -2.00 -2.05 -2.15
CA SER A 128 -1.63 -3.45 -2.45
C SER A 128 -0.88 -4.15 -1.32
N HIS A 129 -0.37 -3.40 -0.33
CA HIS A 129 0.16 -3.96 0.91
C HIS A 129 -0.82 -4.90 1.65
N HIS A 130 -2.13 -4.66 1.55
CA HIS A 130 -3.14 -5.58 2.09
C HIS A 130 -3.14 -6.93 1.35
N VAL A 131 -3.01 -6.92 0.02
CA VAL A 131 -2.88 -8.13 -0.80
C VAL A 131 -1.60 -8.88 -0.43
N HIS A 132 -0.48 -8.15 -0.30
CA HIS A 132 0.80 -8.72 0.11
C HIS A 132 0.71 -9.38 1.49
N GLU A 133 0.06 -8.72 2.45
CA GLU A 133 -0.19 -9.26 3.79
C GLU A 133 -0.94 -10.58 3.74
N MET A 134 -2.07 -10.63 3.02
CA MET A 134 -2.92 -11.83 2.96
C MET A 134 -2.19 -13.04 2.36
N LEU A 135 -1.28 -12.81 1.41
CA LEU A 135 -0.43 -13.86 0.86
C LEU A 135 0.71 -14.26 1.82
N ALA A 136 1.34 -13.27 2.47
CA ALA A 136 2.52 -13.47 3.30
C ALA A 136 2.23 -14.09 4.68
N VAL A 137 1.02 -13.92 5.24
CA VAL A 137 0.65 -14.37 6.59
C VAL A 137 0.88 -15.87 6.84
N ARG A 138 0.93 -16.68 5.77
CA ARG A 138 1.13 -18.14 5.81
C ARG A 138 2.51 -18.60 5.32
N GLY A 139 3.41 -17.66 4.99
CA GLY A 139 4.71 -17.98 4.45
C GLY A 139 5.73 -18.43 5.50
N GLN A 140 6.93 -18.73 5.03
CA GLN A 140 8.09 -19.05 5.87
C GLN A 140 8.98 -17.83 5.99
N VAL A 141 9.16 -17.34 7.22
CA VAL A 141 9.92 -16.13 7.49
C VAL A 141 11.40 -16.44 7.71
N SER A 142 12.25 -15.51 7.30
CA SER A 142 13.67 -15.44 7.64
C SER A 142 14.07 -13.99 7.90
N GLY A 143 15.12 -13.81 8.70
CA GLY A 143 15.60 -12.50 9.15
C GLY A 143 15.27 -12.19 10.61
N PRO A 144 15.63 -11.00 11.09
CA PRO A 144 16.16 -9.89 10.29
C PRO A 144 17.57 -10.15 9.76
N ALA A 145 17.83 -9.73 8.53
CA ALA A 145 19.16 -9.62 7.95
C ALA A 145 19.49 -8.14 7.76
N ASP A 146 20.70 -7.71 8.11
CA ASP A 146 21.16 -6.35 7.83
C ASP A 146 21.29 -6.15 6.30
N ASP A 147 20.66 -5.09 5.80
CA ASP A 147 20.71 -4.67 4.40
C ASP A 147 20.96 -3.15 4.35
N GLY A 148 22.23 -2.77 4.51
CA GLY A 148 22.64 -1.37 4.47
C GLY A 148 22.16 -0.54 5.66
N GLY A 149 22.16 -1.13 6.87
CA GLY A 149 21.66 -0.48 8.08
C GLY A 149 20.14 -0.54 8.26
N LEU A 150 19.47 -1.36 7.44
CA LEU A 150 18.04 -1.67 7.57
C LEU A 150 17.86 -3.13 7.99
N ASP A 151 16.90 -3.39 8.86
CA ASP A 151 16.44 -4.73 9.17
C ASP A 151 15.56 -5.25 8.04
N ARG A 152 16.05 -6.24 7.29
CA ARG A 152 15.27 -6.91 6.23
C ARG A 152 14.68 -8.22 6.73
N TYR A 153 13.37 -8.34 6.66
CA TYR A 153 12.62 -9.59 6.83
C TYR A 153 12.18 -10.12 5.48
N THR A 154 12.29 -11.43 5.28
CA THR A 154 11.90 -12.11 4.05
C THR A 154 10.91 -13.22 4.37
N VAL A 155 9.78 -13.25 3.66
CA VAL A 155 8.76 -14.30 3.75
C VAL A 155 8.67 -15.02 2.41
N ALA A 156 9.08 -16.29 2.40
CA ALA A 156 8.90 -17.17 1.25
C ALA A 156 7.46 -17.71 1.22
N ILE A 157 6.78 -17.58 0.08
CA ILE A 157 5.35 -17.88 -0.06
C ILE A 157 5.17 -19.00 -1.09
N ASP A 158 4.56 -20.10 -0.68
CA ASP A 158 3.90 -21.04 -1.58
C ASP A 158 2.52 -20.46 -1.93
N VAL A 159 2.42 -19.87 -3.12
CA VAL A 159 1.21 -19.12 -3.52
C VAL A 159 0.02 -20.05 -3.63
N ARG A 160 0.20 -21.28 -4.13
CA ARG A 160 -0.89 -22.24 -4.25
C ARG A 160 -1.45 -22.58 -2.87
N ALA A 161 -0.57 -22.94 -1.93
CA ALA A 161 -0.98 -23.26 -0.57
C ALA A 161 -1.60 -22.05 0.16
N ALA A 162 -1.13 -20.83 -0.12
CA ALA A 162 -1.70 -19.61 0.41
C ALA A 162 -3.12 -19.38 -0.13
N LEU A 163 -3.32 -19.45 -1.45
CA LEU A 163 -4.62 -19.25 -2.12
C LEU A 163 -5.65 -20.33 -1.72
N ASP A 164 -5.24 -21.58 -1.54
CA ASP A 164 -6.14 -22.66 -1.12
C ASP A 164 -6.79 -22.41 0.24
N ARG A 165 -6.11 -21.66 1.11
CA ARG A 165 -6.58 -21.31 2.46
C ARG A 165 -7.02 -19.86 2.59
N LEU A 166 -6.99 -19.10 1.50
CA LEU A 166 -7.40 -17.71 1.46
C LEU A 166 -8.93 -17.63 1.51
N ASP A 167 -9.44 -16.76 2.38
CA ASP A 167 -10.83 -16.31 2.32
C ASP A 167 -10.96 -15.36 1.13
N LEU A 168 -11.53 -15.86 0.04
CA LEU A 168 -11.70 -15.08 -1.19
C LEU A 168 -12.74 -13.96 -1.05
N GLY A 169 -13.70 -14.09 -0.13
CA GLY A 169 -14.67 -13.03 0.13
C GLY A 169 -13.97 -11.81 0.72
N ALA A 170 -13.22 -12.03 1.80
CA ALA A 170 -12.41 -10.98 2.43
C ALA A 170 -11.29 -10.47 1.50
N PHE A 171 -10.70 -11.33 0.68
CA PHE A 171 -9.67 -10.92 -0.28
C PHE A 171 -10.20 -9.93 -1.32
N LEU A 172 -11.43 -10.13 -1.82
CA LEU A 172 -12.07 -9.23 -2.78
C LEU A 172 -12.45 -7.86 -2.18
N GLU A 173 -12.38 -7.68 -0.85
CA GLU A 173 -12.56 -6.36 -0.23
C GLU A 173 -11.29 -5.49 -0.35
N VAL A 174 -10.13 -6.12 -0.57
CA VAL A 174 -8.83 -5.43 -0.62
C VAL A 174 -8.11 -5.56 -1.96
N TYR A 175 -8.51 -6.53 -2.78
CA TYR A 175 -7.98 -6.78 -4.11
C TYR A 175 -9.01 -6.32 -5.14
N ASP A 176 -8.69 -5.23 -5.84
CA ASP A 176 -9.52 -4.67 -6.90
C ASP A 176 -8.78 -4.69 -8.23
N PRO A 177 -8.92 -5.75 -9.04
CA PRO A 177 -8.16 -5.89 -10.27
C PRO A 177 -8.86 -5.30 -11.49
N LEU A 178 -9.90 -4.45 -11.32
CA LEU A 178 -10.65 -3.63 -12.30
C LEU A 178 -12.18 -3.84 -12.16
N PRO A 179 -12.90 -2.95 -11.45
CA PRO A 179 -14.33 -3.10 -11.14
C PRO A 179 -15.26 -2.62 -12.27
N PHE A 180 -14.71 -2.22 -13.42
CA PHE A 180 -15.47 -1.52 -14.46
C PHE A 180 -16.09 -2.43 -15.52
N LEU A 181 -15.85 -3.74 -15.46
CA LEU A 181 -16.51 -4.72 -16.33
C LEU A 181 -17.59 -5.45 -15.53
N GLN A 182 -18.85 -5.31 -15.95
CA GLN A 182 -20.00 -5.93 -15.29
C GLN A 182 -19.85 -7.47 -15.14
N GLU A 183 -19.21 -8.10 -16.13
CA GLU A 183 -18.90 -9.54 -16.10
C GLU A 183 -17.96 -9.93 -14.94
N THR A 184 -17.08 -9.01 -14.53
CA THR A 184 -16.16 -9.18 -13.39
C THR A 184 -16.91 -9.09 -12.07
N GLU A 185 -17.85 -8.13 -11.93
CA GLU A 185 -18.65 -7.98 -10.71
C GLU A 185 -19.63 -9.13 -10.49
N ASP A 186 -20.25 -9.66 -11.55
CA ASP A 186 -21.11 -10.85 -11.44
C ASP A 186 -20.32 -12.08 -10.98
N GLU A 187 -19.09 -12.25 -11.48
CA GLU A 187 -18.19 -13.32 -11.04
C GLU A 187 -17.78 -13.12 -9.57
N TYR A 188 -17.48 -11.90 -9.14
CA TYR A 188 -17.18 -11.58 -7.75
C TYR A 188 -18.38 -11.79 -6.83
N GLY A 189 -19.59 -11.47 -7.28
CA GLY A 189 -20.83 -11.83 -6.60
C GLY A 189 -20.93 -13.33 -6.34
N ARG A 190 -20.61 -14.16 -7.34
CA ARG A 190 -20.55 -15.63 -7.18
C ARG A 190 -19.48 -16.09 -6.21
N VAL A 191 -18.28 -15.49 -6.24
CA VAL A 191 -17.19 -15.80 -5.30
C VAL A 191 -17.61 -15.49 -3.87
N ARG A 192 -18.18 -14.31 -3.63
CA ARG A 192 -18.69 -13.87 -2.31
C ARG A 192 -19.82 -14.77 -1.82
N ALA A 193 -20.67 -15.27 -2.73
CA ALA A 193 -21.73 -16.23 -2.42
C ALA A 193 -21.23 -17.67 -2.16
N GLY A 194 -19.92 -17.94 -2.27
CA GLY A 194 -19.35 -19.25 -2.00
C GLY A 194 -19.41 -20.24 -3.18
N ASP A 195 -19.68 -19.77 -4.41
CA ASP A 195 -19.71 -20.63 -5.58
C ASP A 195 -18.33 -21.27 -5.82
N ARG A 196 -18.27 -22.61 -5.74
CA ARG A 196 -17.01 -23.36 -5.82
C ARG A 196 -16.32 -23.22 -7.18
N ALA A 197 -17.08 -23.11 -8.27
CA ALA A 197 -16.52 -23.02 -9.61
C ALA A 197 -15.92 -21.64 -9.86
N ALA A 198 -16.62 -20.56 -9.45
CA ALA A 198 -16.11 -19.20 -9.50
C ALA A 198 -14.88 -19.02 -8.62
N GLN A 199 -14.91 -19.57 -7.40
CA GLN A 199 -13.76 -19.56 -6.49
C GLN A 199 -12.55 -20.33 -7.05
N ALA A 200 -12.75 -21.46 -7.73
CA ALA A 200 -11.67 -22.21 -8.36
C ALA A 200 -11.07 -21.45 -9.55
N ARG A 201 -11.91 -20.78 -10.37
CA ARG A 201 -11.45 -19.92 -11.47
C ARG A 201 -10.63 -18.75 -10.95
N LEU A 202 -11.13 -18.04 -9.93
CA LEU A 202 -10.41 -16.92 -9.32
C LEU A 202 -9.04 -17.35 -8.77
N ARG A 203 -8.95 -18.48 -8.05
CA ARG A 203 -7.65 -19.02 -7.61
C ARG A 203 -6.73 -19.35 -8.79
N GLY A 204 -7.27 -19.86 -9.88
CA GLY A 204 -6.53 -20.10 -11.11
C GLY A 204 -5.94 -18.83 -11.71
N GLU A 205 -6.72 -17.74 -11.77
CA GLU A 205 -6.25 -16.44 -12.26
C GLU A 205 -5.21 -15.81 -11.31
N LEU A 206 -5.46 -15.81 -10.00
CA LEU A 206 -4.49 -15.32 -9.01
C LEU A 206 -3.17 -16.13 -9.07
N LEU A 207 -3.24 -17.44 -9.28
CA LEU A 207 -2.04 -18.27 -9.45
C LEU A 207 -1.28 -17.93 -10.75
N LYS A 208 -1.98 -17.55 -11.82
CA LYS A 208 -1.35 -17.08 -13.08
C LYS A 208 -0.71 -15.70 -12.91
N GLU A 209 -1.30 -14.84 -12.08
CA GLU A 209 -0.82 -13.49 -11.78
C GLU A 209 0.40 -13.50 -10.86
N PHE A 210 0.32 -14.22 -9.73
CA PHE A 210 1.40 -14.23 -8.75
C PHE A 210 2.46 -15.31 -9.05
N GLY A 211 2.11 -16.34 -9.83
CA GLY A 211 2.96 -17.50 -10.06
C GLY A 211 2.91 -18.51 -8.91
N ALA A 212 3.64 -19.63 -9.04
CA ALA A 212 3.61 -20.70 -8.04
C ALA A 212 4.32 -20.35 -6.72
N ARG A 213 5.26 -19.41 -6.77
CA ARG A 213 6.05 -18.95 -5.63
C ARG A 213 6.15 -17.43 -5.68
N ALA A 214 6.14 -16.82 -4.51
CA ALA A 214 6.40 -15.41 -4.34
C ALA A 214 7.29 -15.18 -3.11
N THR A 215 7.92 -14.02 -3.05
CA THR A 215 8.70 -13.58 -1.90
C THR A 215 8.22 -12.22 -1.48
N TYR A 216 7.77 -12.09 -0.22
CA TYR A 216 7.51 -10.80 0.40
C TYR A 216 8.72 -10.37 1.21
N GLU A 217 9.17 -9.12 1.04
CA GLU A 217 10.27 -8.55 1.81
C GLU A 217 9.81 -7.23 2.45
N LEU A 218 10.28 -7.00 3.68
CA LEU A 218 10.00 -5.79 4.46
C LEU A 218 11.32 -5.26 5.03
N TRP A 219 11.59 -3.97 4.81
CA TRP A 219 12.75 -3.27 5.36
C TRP A 219 12.30 -2.25 6.38
N LEU A 220 12.89 -2.33 7.57
CA LEU A 220 12.66 -1.41 8.67
C LEU A 220 13.95 -0.63 8.97
N ASP A 221 13.84 0.63 9.34
CA ASP A 221 14.99 1.37 9.89
C ASP A 221 15.26 1.01 11.36
N GLY A 222 16.32 1.58 11.94
CA GLY A 222 16.69 1.35 13.34
C GLY A 222 15.65 1.80 14.39
N GLN A 223 14.58 2.49 13.98
CA GLN A 223 13.44 2.86 14.83
C GLN A 223 12.22 1.96 14.58
N GLY A 224 12.33 0.97 13.69
CA GLY A 224 11.24 0.10 13.26
C GLY A 224 10.32 0.74 12.22
N ARG A 225 10.67 1.89 11.63
CA ARG A 225 9.82 2.52 10.60
C ARG A 225 9.92 1.71 9.31
N PRO A 226 8.79 1.35 8.68
CA PRO A 226 8.82 0.79 7.34
C PRO A 226 9.48 1.78 6.40
N MET A 227 10.49 1.31 5.65
CA MET A 227 11.17 2.08 4.61
C MET A 227 10.81 1.56 3.23
N ARG A 228 10.62 0.24 3.13
CA ARG A 228 10.30 -0.44 1.87
C ARG A 228 9.58 -1.75 2.16
N GLN A 229 8.69 -2.14 1.26
CA GLN A 229 8.25 -3.52 1.11
C GLN A 229 8.23 -3.90 -0.36
N ARG A 230 8.41 -5.18 -0.64
CA ARG A 230 8.43 -5.71 -2.01
C ARG A 230 7.74 -7.06 -2.05
N LEU A 231 6.84 -7.26 -2.99
CA LEU A 231 6.35 -8.58 -3.37
C LEU A 231 7.00 -8.96 -4.71
N THR A 232 7.93 -9.90 -4.67
CA THR A 232 8.49 -10.52 -5.87
C THR A 232 7.62 -11.69 -6.26
N ALA A 233 6.74 -11.46 -7.22
CA ALA A 233 5.89 -12.43 -7.88
C ALA A 233 6.13 -12.38 -9.40
N LYS A 234 5.33 -13.05 -10.23
CA LYS A 234 5.43 -12.91 -11.69
C LYS A 234 5.24 -11.44 -12.13
N ALA A 235 4.35 -10.69 -11.48
CA ALA A 235 4.30 -9.24 -11.54
C ALA A 235 4.88 -8.65 -10.24
N PRO A 236 6.14 -8.17 -10.23
CA PRO A 236 6.75 -7.62 -9.02
C PRO A 236 6.16 -6.24 -8.68
N ALA A 237 5.90 -6.02 -7.40
CA ALA A 237 5.44 -4.74 -6.87
C ALA A 237 6.31 -4.31 -5.69
N GLU A 238 6.61 -3.01 -5.61
CA GLU A 238 7.39 -2.40 -4.52
C GLU A 238 6.67 -1.17 -4.00
N ILE A 239 6.67 -0.98 -2.68
CA ILE A 239 6.19 0.24 -2.03
C ILE A 239 7.31 0.78 -1.14
N THR A 240 7.70 2.03 -1.34
CA THR A 240 8.62 2.76 -0.46
C THR A 240 7.86 3.76 0.39
N PHE A 241 8.36 3.99 1.60
CA PHE A 241 7.76 4.87 2.59
C PHE A 241 8.78 5.95 2.96
N SER A 242 8.32 7.20 3.04
CA SER A 242 9.14 8.34 3.45
C SER A 242 8.31 9.40 4.18
N ASP A 243 8.99 10.40 4.73
CA ASP A 243 8.36 11.61 5.29
C ASP A 243 7.34 11.34 6.42
N TRP A 244 7.54 10.26 7.18
CA TRP A 244 6.72 9.89 8.33
C TRP A 244 6.53 11.07 9.30
N GLY A 245 5.28 11.51 9.49
CA GLY A 245 4.89 12.61 10.38
C GLY A 245 5.20 14.02 9.85
N THR A 246 6.00 14.15 8.78
CA THR A 246 6.49 15.43 8.25
C THR A 246 5.90 15.79 6.88
N THR A 247 4.90 15.02 6.41
CA THR A 247 4.19 15.30 5.17
C THR A 247 3.46 16.63 5.19
N ALA A 248 3.27 17.19 4.00
CA ALA A 248 2.43 18.35 3.76
C ALA A 248 1.59 18.11 2.50
N VAL A 249 0.33 18.51 2.54
CA VAL A 249 -0.58 18.53 1.40
C VAL A 249 -1.11 19.94 1.27
N ALA A 250 -1.08 20.50 0.05
CA ALA A 250 -1.50 21.86 -0.20
C ALA A 250 -2.41 21.90 -1.43
N ALA A 251 -3.41 22.77 -1.40
CA ALA A 251 -4.22 23.06 -2.58
C ALA A 251 -3.34 23.63 -3.71
N PRO A 252 -3.73 23.43 -4.98
CA PRO A 252 -3.07 24.08 -6.10
C PRO A 252 -3.11 25.62 -6.00
N PRO A 253 -2.18 26.32 -6.67
CA PRO A 253 -2.24 27.78 -6.80
C PRO A 253 -3.59 28.22 -7.39
N ALA A 254 -4.26 29.19 -6.75
CA ALA A 254 -5.62 29.59 -7.10
C ALA A 254 -5.74 30.10 -8.55
N ASP A 255 -4.69 30.70 -9.08
CA ASP A 255 -4.58 31.15 -10.46
C ASP A 255 -4.50 30.00 -11.48
N GLN A 256 -4.16 28.78 -11.06
CA GLN A 256 -4.14 27.57 -11.90
C GLN A 256 -5.42 26.74 -11.80
N VAL A 257 -6.33 27.10 -10.90
CA VAL A 257 -7.60 26.39 -10.68
C VAL A 257 -8.70 27.00 -11.55
N ARG A 258 -9.37 26.14 -12.31
CA ARG A 258 -10.68 26.40 -12.89
C ARG A 258 -11.73 25.95 -11.89
N VAL A 259 -12.61 26.88 -11.53
CA VAL A 259 -13.84 26.57 -10.80
C VAL A 259 -14.96 26.56 -11.84
N LEU A 260 -15.52 25.39 -12.10
CA LEU A 260 -16.70 25.28 -12.94
C LEU A 260 -17.86 25.94 -12.18
N GLY A 261 -18.28 27.11 -12.67
CA GLY A 261 -19.41 27.86 -12.13
C GLY A 261 -20.73 27.35 -12.69
N LYS A 262 -21.83 27.75 -12.03
CA LYS A 262 -23.21 27.59 -12.48
C LYS A 262 -23.46 28.10 -13.90
#